data_AF-A0A0F8E007-F1
#
_entry.id   AF-A0A0F8E007-F1
#
_cell.length_a   1.000
_cell.length_b   1.000
_cell.length_c   1.000
_cell.angle_alpha   90.00
_cell.angle_beta   90.00
_cell.angle_gamma   90.00
#
_symmetry.space_group_name_H-M   'P 1'
#
loop_
_entity.id
_entity.type
_entity.pdbx_description
1 polymer ?
#
loop_
_entity_poly.entity_id
_entity_poly.type
_entity_poly.pdbx_seq_one_letter_code
_entity_poly.pdbx_strand_id
1 'polypeptide(L)'
;MYKWRVRFEIIPPLLKSEIINGYDFKNDDENGKTYVDIFYETSEINEKLKDRHHEDEFAEITCALRHQSKIKKLLLQRMIYLKVVYSLEVKCLGIEGFDRQPRLTITFESKNDILDEDDSLKASSDFWKSGFKFETDIQKKKTLEEEVYRIANWFGLAEKQNDNISFILAWIAFNGLYSLFSRYNPPQNCRIGDQAKWKHTINELLNEKEAEAIVSNYSNLFDSLQSFDIIRYEKSGKEVKCNEKLKSIRNSTNSNYKKIIECATNCIYIVRNQVFHEASLTETEDERCKISKHLLIIIAMKCLKNFVNMR
;
A
#
# COMPACT_ATOMS: atom_id res chain seq x y z
N MET A 1 28.93 -27.15 -14.18
CA MET A 1 27.78 -26.22 -14.20
C MET A 1 26.67 -26.87 -13.40
N TYR A 2 26.26 -26.21 -12.31
CA TYR A 2 25.28 -26.73 -11.37
C TYR A 2 23.94 -26.06 -11.63
N LYS A 3 22.91 -26.86 -11.88
CA LYS A 3 21.56 -26.36 -12.16
C LYS A 3 20.70 -26.51 -10.92
N TRP A 4 19.92 -25.49 -10.63
CA TRP A 4 19.06 -25.47 -9.46
C TRP A 4 17.80 -24.66 -9.70
N ARG A 5 16.79 -24.91 -8.89
CA ARG A 5 15.45 -24.33 -8.99
C ARG A 5 15.08 -23.66 -7.67
N VAL A 6 14.43 -22.51 -7.76
CA VAL A 6 13.71 -21.90 -6.64
C VAL A 6 12.24 -21.84 -6.97
N ARG A 7 11.42 -22.29 -6.03
CA ARG A 7 9.97 -22.15 -6.11
C ARG A 7 9.50 -21.09 -5.13
N PHE A 8 8.73 -20.13 -5.63
CA PHE A 8 8.04 -19.12 -4.82
C PHE A 8 6.55 -19.39 -4.79
N GLU A 9 5.94 -19.35 -3.60
CA GLU A 9 4.48 -19.29 -3.41
C GLU A 9 4.05 -17.83 -3.26
N ILE A 10 2.99 -17.45 -3.98
CA ILE A 10 2.42 -16.11 -3.98
C ILE A 10 1.15 -16.10 -3.14
N ILE A 11 1.05 -15.13 -2.21
CA ILE A 11 -0.16 -14.95 -1.38
C ILE A 11 -0.55 -13.47 -1.41
N PRO A 12 -1.84 -13.14 -1.70
CA PRO A 12 -2.89 -14.07 -2.10
C PRO A 12 -2.62 -14.71 -3.47
N PRO A 13 -3.23 -15.87 -3.78
CA PRO A 13 -3.16 -16.45 -5.11
C PRO A 13 -3.78 -15.51 -6.14
N LEU A 14 -3.32 -15.60 -7.39
CA LEU A 14 -3.88 -14.85 -8.49
C LEU A 14 -5.15 -15.55 -9.01
N LEU A 15 -6.08 -14.78 -9.56
CA LEU A 15 -7.29 -15.33 -10.17
C LEU A 15 -7.02 -16.18 -11.42
N LYS A 16 -5.94 -15.88 -12.15
CA LYS A 16 -5.54 -16.60 -13.37
C LYS A 16 -4.02 -16.68 -13.49
N SER A 17 -3.56 -17.74 -14.15
CA SER A 17 -2.15 -17.89 -14.51
C SER A 17 -1.73 -16.82 -15.53
N GLU A 18 -0.56 -16.21 -15.35
CA GLU A 18 -0.08 -15.12 -16.19
C GLU A 18 1.44 -15.13 -16.32
N ILE A 19 1.95 -14.75 -17.50
CA ILE A 19 3.38 -14.55 -17.73
C ILE A 19 3.69 -13.07 -17.82
N ILE A 20 4.62 -12.58 -16.99
CA ILE A 20 5.03 -11.17 -17.01
C ILE A 20 6.48 -10.97 -16.64
N ASN A 21 7.17 -10.12 -17.42
CA ASN A 21 8.58 -9.77 -17.22
C ASN A 21 9.50 -11.00 -17.00
N GLY A 22 9.19 -12.11 -17.70
CA GLY A 22 9.93 -13.37 -17.61
C GLY A 22 9.54 -14.29 -16.46
N TYR A 23 8.57 -13.91 -15.62
CA TYR A 23 8.01 -14.74 -14.56
C TYR A 23 6.73 -15.41 -15.03
N ASP A 24 6.63 -16.72 -14.85
CA ASP A 24 5.45 -17.52 -15.13
C ASP A 24 4.72 -17.81 -13.82
N PHE A 25 3.62 -17.08 -13.59
CA PHE A 25 2.75 -17.26 -12.43
C PHE A 25 1.74 -18.35 -12.76
N LYS A 26 1.91 -19.53 -12.17
CA LYS A 26 1.06 -20.69 -12.40
C LYS A 26 0.12 -20.90 -11.23
N ASN A 27 -1.17 -20.90 -11.50
CA ASN A 27 -2.16 -21.41 -10.56
C ASN A 27 -2.15 -22.92 -10.59
N ASP A 28 -2.15 -23.50 -9.40
CA ASP A 28 -2.32 -24.92 -9.18
C ASP A 28 -3.79 -25.18 -8.85
N ASP A 29 -4.49 -25.79 -9.80
CA ASP A 29 -5.93 -26.04 -9.73
C ASP A 29 -6.31 -26.98 -8.57
N GLU A 30 -5.37 -27.78 -8.05
CA GLU A 30 -5.64 -28.77 -7.00
C GLU A 30 -5.64 -28.14 -5.59
N ASN A 31 -4.80 -27.13 -5.36
CA ASN A 31 -4.65 -26.50 -4.04
C ASN A 31 -5.01 -25.00 -4.02
N GLY A 32 -5.37 -24.42 -5.17
CA GLY A 32 -5.76 -23.02 -5.31
C GLY A 32 -4.64 -22.03 -5.03
N LYS A 33 -3.38 -22.44 -5.14
CA LYS A 33 -2.21 -21.59 -4.88
C LYS A 33 -1.58 -21.13 -6.18
N THR A 34 -0.83 -20.03 -6.10
CA THR A 34 -0.04 -19.53 -7.23
C THR A 34 1.44 -19.70 -6.95
N TYR A 35 2.18 -20.22 -7.93
CA TYR A 35 3.61 -20.45 -7.86
C TYR A 35 4.37 -19.75 -8.97
N VAL A 36 5.63 -19.44 -8.70
CA VAL A 36 6.62 -19.01 -9.68
C VAL A 36 7.86 -19.86 -9.52
N ASP A 37 8.21 -20.61 -10.56
CA ASP A 37 9.43 -21.41 -10.62
C ASP A 37 10.52 -20.66 -11.39
N ILE A 38 11.74 -20.62 -10.84
CA ILE A 38 12.89 -19.98 -11.48
C ILE A 38 14.06 -20.95 -11.49
N PHE A 39 14.63 -21.14 -12.67
CA PHE A 39 15.77 -22.02 -12.92
C PHE A 39 17.04 -21.19 -13.07
N TYR A 40 18.11 -21.68 -12.47
CA TYR A 40 19.41 -21.02 -12.46
C TYR A 40 20.53 -22.01 -12.78
N GLU A 41 21.67 -21.45 -13.17
CA GLU A 41 22.90 -22.17 -13.39
C GLU A 41 24.05 -21.41 -12.72
N THR A 42 24.84 -22.10 -11.90
CA THR A 42 26.09 -21.58 -11.32
C THR A 42 27.28 -22.37 -11.84
N SER A 43 28.44 -21.72 -11.84
CA SER A 43 29.71 -22.34 -12.23
C SER A 43 30.17 -23.38 -11.22
N GLU A 44 29.92 -23.12 -9.93
CA GLU A 44 30.26 -23.94 -8.78
C GLU A 44 29.15 -23.91 -7.70
N ILE A 45 29.22 -24.83 -6.73
CA ILE A 45 28.19 -24.97 -5.67
C ILE A 45 28.26 -23.83 -4.65
N ASN A 46 29.46 -23.32 -4.38
CA ASN A 46 29.74 -22.31 -3.36
C ASN A 46 29.99 -20.92 -3.98
N GLU A 47 29.46 -20.69 -5.18
CA GLU A 47 29.63 -19.43 -5.89
C GLU A 47 29.09 -18.28 -5.03
N LYS A 48 29.87 -17.21 -4.88
CA LYS A 48 29.42 -16.00 -4.17
C LYS A 48 29.25 -14.86 -5.16
N LEU A 49 28.07 -14.24 -5.12
CA LEU A 49 27.83 -13.04 -5.93
C LEU A 49 28.46 -11.81 -5.27
N LYS A 50 28.83 -10.83 -6.09
CA LYS A 50 29.52 -9.61 -5.62
C LYS A 50 28.62 -8.72 -4.77
N ASP A 51 27.34 -8.74 -5.05
CA ASP A 51 26.27 -7.95 -4.44
C ASP A 51 25.45 -8.76 -3.45
N ARG A 52 26.11 -9.69 -2.75
CA ARG A 52 25.57 -10.39 -1.58
C ARG A 52 25.34 -9.42 -0.43
N HIS A 53 24.31 -9.67 0.38
CA HIS A 53 24.00 -8.86 1.57
C HIS A 53 24.86 -9.25 2.77
N HIS A 54 25.23 -10.53 2.87
CA HIS A 54 26.09 -11.06 3.93
C HIS A 54 27.31 -11.77 3.34
N GLU A 55 28.44 -11.75 4.06
CA GLU A 55 29.68 -12.37 3.58
C GLU A 55 29.54 -13.89 3.36
N ASP A 56 28.67 -14.53 4.13
CA ASP A 56 28.41 -15.97 4.09
C ASP A 56 27.29 -16.37 3.11
N GLU A 57 26.69 -15.40 2.43
CA GLU A 57 25.61 -15.63 1.48
C GLU A 57 26.17 -16.12 0.13
N PHE A 58 25.69 -17.28 -0.29
CA PHE A 58 26.01 -17.87 -1.59
C PHE A 58 25.00 -17.43 -2.66
N ALA A 59 25.35 -17.69 -3.92
CA ALA A 59 24.63 -17.23 -5.09
C ALA A 59 23.15 -17.64 -5.07
N GLU A 60 22.82 -18.82 -4.53
CA GLU A 60 21.44 -19.30 -4.46
C GLU A 60 20.54 -18.43 -3.60
N ILE A 61 21.04 -17.99 -2.44
CA ILE A 61 20.31 -17.12 -1.53
C ILE A 61 20.18 -15.72 -2.15
N THR A 62 21.27 -15.17 -2.70
CA THR A 62 21.25 -13.82 -3.28
C THR A 62 20.32 -13.73 -4.48
N CYS A 63 20.35 -14.72 -5.37
CA CYS A 63 19.43 -14.80 -6.49
C CYS A 63 17.98 -14.98 -6.01
N ALA A 64 17.72 -15.86 -5.04
CA ALA A 64 16.39 -16.04 -4.49
C ALA A 64 15.81 -14.73 -3.92
N LEU A 65 16.59 -14.00 -3.11
CA LEU A 65 16.19 -12.70 -2.54
C LEU A 65 15.93 -11.65 -3.63
N ARG A 66 16.75 -11.60 -4.69
CA ARG A 66 16.54 -10.68 -5.82
C ARG A 66 15.23 -10.96 -6.53
N HIS A 67 14.96 -12.22 -6.85
CA HIS A 67 13.73 -12.57 -7.57
C HIS A 67 12.49 -12.42 -6.69
N GLN A 68 12.58 -12.76 -5.40
CA GLN A 68 11.54 -12.47 -4.43
C GLN A 68 11.19 -10.97 -4.41
N SER A 69 12.22 -10.09 -4.35
CA SER A 69 12.03 -8.63 -4.37
C SER A 69 11.38 -8.14 -5.66
N LYS A 70 11.82 -8.66 -6.82
CA LYS A 70 11.24 -8.31 -8.13
C LYS A 70 9.78 -8.76 -8.26
N ILE A 71 9.47 -10.00 -7.87
CA ILE A 71 8.10 -10.53 -7.88
C ILE A 71 7.21 -9.70 -6.95
N LYS A 72 7.70 -9.40 -5.73
CA LYS A 72 6.97 -8.56 -4.78
C LYS A 72 6.66 -7.18 -5.35
N LYS A 73 7.60 -6.54 -6.07
CA LYS A 73 7.35 -5.26 -6.75
C LYS A 73 6.24 -5.36 -7.78
N LEU A 74 6.21 -6.41 -8.61
CA LEU A 74 5.11 -6.62 -9.57
C LEU A 74 3.75 -6.71 -8.89
N LEU A 75 3.70 -7.41 -7.76
CA LEU A 75 2.46 -7.56 -6.98
C LEU A 75 2.05 -6.25 -6.28
N LEU A 76 3.01 -5.44 -5.82
CA LEU A 76 2.74 -4.09 -5.30
C LEU A 76 2.25 -3.13 -6.41
N GLN A 77 2.78 -3.24 -7.64
CA GLN A 77 2.27 -2.48 -8.78
C GLN A 77 0.79 -2.77 -9.01
N ARG A 78 0.41 -4.06 -8.95
CA ARG A 78 -0.98 -4.51 -9.06
C ARG A 78 -1.87 -3.95 -7.94
N MET A 79 -1.43 -4.01 -6.68
CA MET A 79 -2.16 -3.37 -5.56
C MET A 79 -2.47 -1.90 -5.83
N ILE A 80 -1.47 -1.14 -6.30
CA ILE A 80 -1.62 0.28 -6.60
C ILE A 80 -2.55 0.49 -7.80
N TYR A 81 -2.34 -0.26 -8.88
CA TYR A 81 -3.14 -0.18 -10.09
C TYR A 81 -4.62 -0.40 -9.78
N LEU A 82 -4.93 -1.45 -9.05
CA LEU A 82 -6.31 -1.81 -8.75
C LEU A 82 -6.91 -1.02 -7.56
N LYS A 83 -6.05 -0.35 -6.78
CA LYS A 83 -6.37 0.40 -5.56
C LYS A 83 -6.92 -0.47 -4.43
N VAL A 84 -6.57 -1.74 -4.41
CA VAL A 84 -6.93 -2.67 -3.33
C VAL A 84 -5.68 -3.10 -2.59
N VAL A 85 -5.83 -3.12 -1.28
CA VAL A 85 -4.77 -3.48 -0.35
C VAL A 85 -5.04 -4.89 0.14
N TYR A 86 -4.03 -5.73 0.06
CA TYR A 86 -4.02 -7.05 0.63
C TYR A 86 -2.67 -7.32 1.30
N SER A 87 -2.70 -8.26 2.22
CA SER A 87 -1.52 -8.85 2.82
C SER A 87 -0.71 -9.59 1.75
N LEU A 88 0.43 -9.02 1.36
CA LEU A 88 1.26 -9.55 0.27
C LEU A 88 2.44 -10.38 0.81
N GLU A 89 2.57 -11.59 0.27
CA GLU A 89 3.66 -12.54 0.52
C GLU A 89 4.29 -13.03 -0.79
N VAL A 90 5.59 -13.28 -0.73
CA VAL A 90 6.29 -14.11 -1.72
C VAL A 90 7.15 -15.07 -0.91
N LYS A 91 6.66 -16.30 -0.66
CA LYS A 91 7.34 -17.28 0.19
C LYS A 91 8.28 -18.12 -0.66
N CYS A 92 9.56 -18.19 -0.29
CA CYS A 92 10.48 -19.15 -0.89
C CYS A 92 10.22 -20.53 -0.28
N LEU A 93 9.74 -21.50 -1.07
CA LEU A 93 9.43 -22.84 -0.57
C LEU A 93 10.65 -23.75 -0.45
N GLY A 94 11.74 -23.39 -1.12
CA GLY A 94 12.98 -24.14 -1.09
C GLY A 94 13.82 -23.91 -2.33
N ILE A 95 15.08 -24.32 -2.21
CA ILE A 95 16.05 -24.35 -3.31
C ILE A 95 16.36 -25.82 -3.57
N GLU A 96 16.06 -26.29 -4.77
CA GLU A 96 16.29 -27.66 -5.21
C GLU A 96 17.50 -27.72 -6.16
N GLY A 97 18.28 -28.80 -6.10
CA GLY A 97 19.51 -28.95 -6.89
C GLY A 97 20.80 -28.78 -6.08
N PHE A 98 20.71 -28.57 -4.77
CA PHE A 98 21.83 -28.60 -3.83
C PHE A 98 21.57 -29.57 -2.68
N ASP A 99 22.61 -30.25 -2.19
CA ASP A 99 22.54 -31.16 -1.03
C ASP A 99 22.35 -30.41 0.30
N ARG A 100 22.44 -29.08 0.29
CA ARG A 100 22.17 -28.23 1.44
C ARG A 100 20.72 -27.76 1.33
N GLN A 101 19.94 -27.93 2.39
CA GLN A 101 18.66 -27.23 2.54
C GLN A 101 18.93 -25.85 3.17
N PRO A 102 18.97 -24.75 2.38
CA PRO A 102 18.96 -23.43 2.96
C PRO A 102 17.65 -23.24 3.73
N ARG A 103 17.73 -22.95 5.02
CA ARG A 103 16.58 -22.54 5.83
C ARG A 103 16.23 -21.10 5.50
N LEU A 104 15.38 -20.91 4.51
CA LEU A 104 14.72 -19.63 4.24
C LEU A 104 13.27 -19.75 4.72
N THR A 105 13.01 -19.31 5.95
CA THR A 105 11.64 -19.19 6.47
C THR A 105 11.33 -17.71 6.66
N ILE A 106 10.64 -17.13 5.68
CA ILE A 106 9.97 -15.84 5.86
C ILE A 106 8.54 -16.04 5.39
N THR A 107 7.64 -16.10 6.36
CA THR A 107 6.21 -16.28 6.16
C THR A 107 5.45 -15.25 6.96
N PHE A 108 4.48 -14.62 6.34
CA PHE A 108 3.28 -14.16 7.00
C PHE A 108 2.06 -14.68 6.22
N GLU A 109 0.86 -14.46 6.71
CA GLU A 109 -0.35 -15.00 6.11
C GLU A 109 -1.44 -13.95 6.16
N SER A 110 -2.32 -13.91 5.14
CA SER A 110 -3.78 -13.80 5.28
C SER A 110 -4.46 -13.67 3.89
N LYS A 111 -5.79 -13.60 3.86
CA LYS A 111 -6.72 -14.02 2.78
C LYS A 111 -7.52 -12.88 2.09
N ASN A 112 -7.91 -13.19 0.84
CA ASN A 112 -9.11 -12.85 0.04
C ASN A 112 -9.27 -11.55 -0.80
N ASP A 113 -10.01 -11.78 -1.91
CA ASP A 113 -10.47 -10.99 -3.10
C ASP A 113 -11.24 -9.66 -2.80
N ILE A 114 -11.55 -8.73 -3.72
CA ILE A 114 -12.07 -8.73 -5.12
C ILE A 114 -11.74 -7.37 -5.79
N LEU A 115 -11.59 -7.30 -7.13
CA LEU A 115 -11.42 -6.05 -7.91
C LEU A 115 -12.22 -5.96 -9.23
N ASP A 116 -12.75 -4.76 -9.52
CA ASP A 116 -13.58 -4.35 -10.68
C ASP A 116 -12.78 -3.78 -11.89
N GLU A 117 -11.45 -3.82 -11.87
CA GLU A 117 -10.57 -3.41 -12.99
C GLU A 117 -9.98 -4.66 -13.69
N ASP A 118 -9.41 -4.56 -14.91
CA ASP A 118 -8.73 -5.72 -15.53
C ASP A 118 -7.61 -6.19 -14.61
N ASP A 119 -7.91 -7.27 -13.90
CA ASP A 119 -7.09 -7.84 -12.86
C ASP A 119 -5.94 -8.69 -13.44
N SER A 120 -5.27 -8.13 -14.46
CA SER A 120 -4.10 -8.72 -15.09
C SER A 120 -2.83 -8.05 -14.59
N LEU A 121 -1.82 -8.87 -14.27
CA LEU A 121 -0.48 -8.38 -13.97
C LEU A 121 0.06 -7.56 -15.14
N LYS A 122 -0.27 -7.97 -16.37
CA LYS A 122 0.15 -7.25 -17.59
C LYS A 122 -0.34 -5.81 -17.60
N ALA A 123 -1.64 -5.59 -17.38
CA ALA A 123 -2.20 -4.24 -17.32
C ALA A 123 -1.52 -3.39 -16.24
N SER A 124 -1.27 -3.96 -15.06
CA SER A 124 -0.59 -3.25 -13.97
C SER A 124 0.87 -2.88 -14.30
N SER A 125 1.60 -3.73 -15.01
CA SER A 125 2.98 -3.44 -15.42
C SER A 125 3.03 -2.40 -16.54
N ASP A 126 2.09 -2.44 -17.48
CA ASP A 126 2.00 -1.43 -18.54
C ASP A 126 1.63 -0.06 -17.96
N PHE A 127 0.70 -0.01 -16.99
CA PHE A 127 0.44 1.17 -16.16
C PHE A 127 1.73 1.70 -15.54
N TRP A 128 2.48 0.84 -14.84
CA TRP A 128 3.70 1.25 -14.14
C TRP A 128 4.78 1.79 -15.07
N LYS A 129 5.04 1.11 -16.20
CA LYS A 129 6.01 1.55 -17.23
C LYS A 129 5.64 2.93 -17.80
N SER A 130 4.35 3.22 -17.88
CA SER A 130 3.85 4.51 -18.36
C SER A 130 3.84 5.62 -17.30
N GLY A 131 4.13 5.29 -16.04
CA GLY A 131 4.12 6.20 -14.90
C GLY A 131 5.42 6.98 -14.67
N PHE A 132 5.36 7.91 -13.72
CA PHE A 132 6.45 8.80 -13.30
C PHE A 132 7.08 9.55 -14.47
N LYS A 133 6.25 10.01 -15.40
CA LYS A 133 6.70 10.73 -16.61
C LYS A 133 7.24 12.13 -16.30
N PHE A 134 6.86 12.69 -15.16
CA PHE A 134 7.33 14.01 -14.72
C PHE A 134 8.79 14.00 -14.22
N GLU A 135 9.32 12.84 -13.81
CA GLU A 135 10.70 12.74 -13.33
C GLU A 135 11.62 12.21 -14.44
N THR A 136 12.49 13.10 -14.93
CA THR A 136 13.42 12.81 -16.03
C THR A 136 14.74 12.21 -15.54
N ASP A 137 15.11 12.44 -14.27
CA ASP A 137 16.30 11.87 -13.69
C ASP A 137 16.06 10.41 -13.31
N ILE A 138 16.80 9.50 -13.96
CA ILE A 138 16.66 8.05 -13.78
C ILE A 138 16.86 7.61 -12.32
N GLN A 139 17.81 8.22 -11.62
CA GLN A 139 18.12 7.84 -10.25
C GLN A 139 17.06 8.35 -9.27
N LYS A 140 16.55 9.56 -9.48
CA LYS A 140 15.42 10.09 -8.71
C LYS A 140 14.15 9.31 -8.98
N LYS A 141 13.86 8.98 -10.24
CA LYS A 141 12.73 8.13 -10.63
C LYS A 141 12.78 6.79 -9.93
N LYS A 142 13.93 6.10 -9.96
CA LYS A 142 14.11 4.84 -9.23
C LYS A 142 13.86 5.01 -7.74
N THR A 143 14.39 6.06 -7.13
CA THR A 143 14.19 6.34 -5.70
C THR A 143 12.71 6.58 -5.38
N LEU A 144 12.02 7.35 -6.21
CA LEU A 144 10.59 7.62 -6.10
C LEU A 144 9.76 6.33 -6.22
N GLU A 145 10.07 5.47 -7.19
CA GLU A 145 9.44 4.16 -7.33
C GLU A 145 9.62 3.30 -6.06
N GLU A 146 10.82 3.23 -5.50
CA GLU A 146 11.07 2.52 -4.24
C GLU A 146 10.29 3.10 -3.06
N GLU A 147 10.18 4.43 -2.96
CA GLU A 147 9.39 5.06 -1.89
C GLU A 147 7.89 4.78 -2.05
N VAL A 148 7.36 4.76 -3.28
CA VAL A 148 5.98 4.37 -3.58
C VAL A 148 5.73 2.90 -3.24
N TYR A 149 6.64 1.99 -3.61
CA TYR A 149 6.55 0.58 -3.20
C TYR A 149 6.56 0.43 -1.67
N ARG A 150 7.40 1.18 -0.97
CA ARG A 150 7.46 1.16 0.49
C ARG A 150 6.13 1.60 1.10
N ILE A 151 5.49 2.64 0.57
CA ILE A 151 4.17 3.11 1.02
C ILE A 151 3.11 2.01 0.82
N ALA A 152 3.02 1.42 -0.38
CA ALA A 152 2.06 0.35 -0.66
C ALA A 152 2.29 -0.89 0.22
N ASN A 153 3.56 -1.22 0.48
CA ASN A 153 3.90 -2.31 1.39
C ASN A 153 3.45 -2.04 2.83
N TRP A 154 3.53 -0.80 3.33
CA TRP A 154 2.99 -0.46 4.66
C TRP A 154 1.48 -0.63 4.75
N PHE A 155 0.74 -0.30 3.68
CA PHE A 155 -0.69 -0.63 3.62
C PHE A 155 -0.92 -2.14 3.64
N GLY A 156 -0.16 -2.93 2.88
CA GLY A 156 -0.25 -4.40 2.94
C GLY A 156 0.09 -4.99 4.31
N LEU A 157 1.02 -4.36 5.06
CA LEU A 157 1.33 -4.75 6.45
C LEU A 157 0.20 -4.39 7.42
N ALA A 158 -0.51 -3.27 7.19
CA ALA A 158 -1.65 -2.89 8.01
C ALA A 158 -2.71 -4.00 8.03
N GLU A 159 -2.96 -4.66 6.89
CA GLU A 159 -3.94 -5.76 6.78
C GLU A 159 -3.58 -7.02 7.58
N LYS A 160 -2.36 -7.14 8.10
CA LYS A 160 -1.91 -8.28 8.93
C LYS A 160 -2.13 -8.08 10.43
N GLN A 161 -2.48 -6.87 10.86
CA GLN A 161 -2.47 -6.48 12.26
C GLN A 161 -3.89 -6.33 12.83
N ASN A 162 -4.00 -6.37 14.16
CA ASN A 162 -5.24 -6.05 14.88
C ASN A 162 -5.61 -4.57 14.70
N ASP A 163 -6.89 -4.23 14.87
CA ASP A 163 -7.52 -2.98 14.38
C ASP A 163 -6.74 -1.69 14.70
N ASN A 164 -6.27 -1.48 15.93
CA ASN A 164 -5.54 -0.24 16.29
C ASN A 164 -4.14 -0.18 15.67
N ILE A 165 -3.38 -1.27 15.71
CA ILE A 165 -2.05 -1.34 15.07
C ILE A 165 -2.20 -1.23 13.55
N SER A 166 -3.21 -1.89 13.00
CA SER A 166 -3.58 -1.81 11.59
C SER A 166 -3.84 -0.36 11.16
N PHE A 167 -4.63 0.37 11.94
CA PHE A 167 -4.88 1.80 11.71
C PHE A 167 -3.61 2.66 11.79
N ILE A 168 -2.75 2.42 12.80
CA ILE A 168 -1.45 3.10 12.94
C ILE A 168 -0.58 2.90 11.69
N LEU A 169 -0.47 1.67 11.20
CA LEU A 169 0.33 1.35 10.01
C LEU A 169 -0.23 2.00 8.74
N ALA A 170 -1.55 2.01 8.57
CA ALA A 170 -2.20 2.71 7.46
C ALA A 170 -1.95 4.23 7.54
N TRP A 171 -1.96 4.81 8.76
CA TRP A 171 -1.62 6.22 8.95
C TRP A 171 -0.16 6.53 8.61
N ILE A 172 0.79 5.67 9.01
CA ILE A 172 2.21 5.80 8.65
C ILE A 172 2.38 5.76 7.12
N ALA A 173 1.68 4.85 6.43
CA ALA A 173 1.68 4.77 4.98
C ALA A 173 1.13 6.07 4.34
N PHE A 174 0.01 6.57 4.84
CA PHE A 174 -0.57 7.83 4.36
C PHE A 174 0.35 9.04 4.61
N ASN A 175 1.04 9.07 5.75
CA ASN A 175 2.08 10.06 6.03
C ASN A 175 3.23 9.98 5.02
N GLY A 176 3.69 8.77 4.74
CA GLY A 176 4.65 8.52 3.67
C GLY A 176 4.18 9.11 2.34
N LEU A 177 2.91 8.89 1.95
CA LEU A 177 2.33 9.43 0.73
C LEU A 177 2.31 10.95 0.70
N TYR A 178 1.68 11.63 1.66
CA TYR A 178 1.56 13.09 1.57
C TYR A 178 2.91 13.80 1.75
N SER A 179 3.83 13.22 2.52
CA SER A 179 5.19 13.74 2.69
C SER A 179 6.02 13.56 1.43
N LEU A 180 5.91 12.41 0.76
CA LEU A 180 6.56 12.15 -0.53
C LEU A 180 6.00 13.08 -1.60
N PHE A 181 4.68 13.17 -1.71
CA PHE A 181 4.03 14.06 -2.66
C PHE A 181 4.48 15.51 -2.47
N SER A 182 4.45 16.02 -1.24
CA SER A 182 4.87 17.40 -0.92
C SER A 182 6.36 17.66 -1.18
N ARG A 183 7.21 16.63 -1.20
CA ARG A 183 8.64 16.77 -1.54
C ARG A 183 8.83 17.06 -3.02
N TYR A 184 8.05 16.40 -3.88
CA TYR A 184 8.14 16.54 -5.33
C TYR A 184 7.22 17.66 -5.87
N ASN A 185 6.13 17.93 -5.17
CA ASN A 185 5.13 18.95 -5.49
C ASN A 185 4.87 19.78 -4.23
N PRO A 186 5.79 20.69 -3.89
CA PRO A 186 5.63 21.49 -2.68
C PRO A 186 4.44 22.43 -2.82
N PRO A 187 3.58 22.55 -1.79
CA PRO A 187 2.57 23.58 -1.80
C PRO A 187 3.25 24.95 -1.84
N GLN A 188 2.63 25.93 -2.52
CA GLN A 188 3.21 27.26 -2.78
C GLN A 188 3.68 28.03 -1.52
N ASN A 189 3.31 27.57 -0.32
CA ASN A 189 3.79 28.09 0.96
C ASN A 189 4.62 27.02 1.69
N CYS A 190 5.94 27.19 1.83
CA CYS A 190 6.86 26.16 2.36
C CYS A 190 6.78 25.89 3.88
N ARG A 191 5.86 26.53 4.62
CA ARG A 191 5.71 26.37 6.09
C ARG A 191 4.32 25.87 6.47
N ILE A 192 3.93 24.69 5.99
CA ILE A 192 2.62 24.14 6.33
C ILE A 192 2.76 22.79 7.02
N GLY A 193 2.10 22.68 8.18
CA GLY A 193 2.05 21.45 8.97
C GLY A 193 1.31 20.33 8.23
N ASP A 194 1.31 19.14 8.82
CA ASP A 194 0.77 17.91 8.20
C ASP A 194 -0.63 18.09 7.64
N GLN A 195 -1.48 18.88 8.31
CA GLN A 195 -2.85 19.16 7.86
C GLN A 195 -2.92 19.72 6.44
N ALA A 196 -2.04 20.64 6.10
CA ALA A 196 -2.05 21.27 4.79
C ALA A 196 -1.35 20.41 3.74
N LYS A 197 -0.35 19.61 4.13
CA LYS A 197 0.29 18.66 3.22
C LYS A 197 -0.72 17.64 2.71
N TRP A 198 -1.48 16.99 3.60
CA TRP A 198 -2.47 16.02 3.15
C TRP A 198 -3.64 16.67 2.39
N LYS A 199 -4.05 17.90 2.73
CA LYS A 199 -5.07 18.63 1.94
C LYS A 199 -4.58 18.89 0.52
N HIS A 200 -3.35 19.36 0.39
CA HIS A 200 -2.72 19.58 -0.91
C HIS A 200 -2.66 18.27 -1.70
N THR A 201 -2.20 17.19 -1.08
CA THR A 201 -2.19 15.85 -1.70
C THR A 201 -3.57 15.43 -2.20
N ILE A 202 -4.64 15.59 -1.40
CA ILE A 202 -6.02 15.24 -1.80
C ILE A 202 -6.49 16.11 -2.97
N ASN A 203 -6.22 17.42 -2.92
CA ASN A 203 -6.70 18.36 -3.94
C ASN A 203 -6.02 18.19 -5.29
N GLU A 204 -4.72 17.91 -5.31
CA GLU A 204 -3.96 17.71 -6.54
C GLU A 204 -4.16 16.30 -7.11
N LEU A 205 -4.22 15.27 -6.26
CA LEU A 205 -4.23 13.88 -6.73
C LEU A 205 -5.63 13.32 -6.97
N LEU A 206 -6.70 13.91 -6.43
CA LEU A 206 -8.06 13.51 -6.77
C LEU A 206 -8.70 14.56 -7.67
N ASN A 207 -9.50 14.16 -8.64
CA ASN A 207 -10.45 15.06 -9.29
C ASN A 207 -11.85 14.95 -8.64
N GLU A 208 -12.77 15.86 -9.00
CA GLU A 208 -14.10 15.92 -8.36
C GLU A 208 -14.93 14.65 -8.61
N LYS A 209 -14.87 14.06 -9.82
CA LYS A 209 -15.59 12.82 -10.16
C LYS A 209 -15.08 11.63 -9.34
N GLU A 210 -13.77 11.56 -9.11
CA GLU A 210 -13.17 10.51 -8.29
C GLU A 210 -13.54 10.69 -6.82
N ALA A 211 -13.55 11.93 -6.33
CA ALA A 211 -13.98 12.24 -4.98
C ALA A 211 -15.48 11.89 -4.78
N GLU A 212 -16.33 12.24 -5.74
CA GLU A 212 -17.75 11.87 -5.78
C GLU A 212 -17.95 10.36 -5.71
N ALA A 213 -17.23 9.60 -6.53
CA ALA A 213 -17.30 8.14 -6.54
C ALA A 213 -16.90 7.54 -5.19
N ILE A 214 -15.83 8.03 -4.55
CA ILE A 214 -15.43 7.58 -3.21
C ILE A 214 -16.53 7.86 -2.19
N VAL A 215 -17.04 9.10 -2.14
CA VAL A 215 -18.04 9.49 -1.14
C VAL A 215 -19.34 8.72 -1.34
N SER A 216 -19.75 8.48 -2.59
CA SER A 216 -21.01 7.80 -2.91
C SER A 216 -20.93 6.30 -2.66
N ASN A 217 -19.88 5.63 -3.18
CA ASN A 217 -19.75 4.17 -3.07
C ASN A 217 -19.47 3.70 -1.64
N TYR A 218 -18.85 4.55 -0.82
CA TYR A 218 -18.50 4.26 0.56
C TYR A 218 -19.27 5.12 1.56
N SER A 219 -20.46 5.62 1.18
CA SER A 219 -21.27 6.54 2.01
C SER A 219 -21.49 6.01 3.44
N ASN A 220 -21.71 4.70 3.59
CA ASN A 220 -21.88 4.04 4.87
C ASN A 220 -20.68 4.22 5.82
N LEU A 221 -19.45 4.22 5.30
CA LEU A 221 -18.25 4.47 6.11
C LEU A 221 -18.19 5.93 6.55
N PHE A 222 -18.56 6.88 5.69
CA PHE A 222 -18.67 8.28 6.08
C PHE A 222 -19.80 8.51 7.10
N ASP A 223 -20.92 7.78 6.97
CA ASP A 223 -22.04 7.81 7.91
C ASP A 223 -21.64 7.27 9.29
N SER A 224 -20.82 6.23 9.32
CA SER A 224 -20.25 5.68 10.54
C SER A 224 -19.27 6.69 11.17
N LEU A 225 -18.35 7.26 10.37
CA LEU A 225 -17.36 8.22 10.85
C LEU A 225 -17.99 9.48 11.48
N GLN A 226 -19.09 9.98 10.92
CA GLN A 226 -19.81 11.14 11.47
C GLN A 226 -20.68 10.81 12.71
N SER A 227 -20.96 9.54 12.98
CA SER A 227 -21.70 9.13 14.18
C SER A 227 -20.81 9.06 15.42
N PHE A 228 -19.49 8.94 15.25
CA PHE A 228 -18.54 8.94 16.37
C PHE A 228 -18.38 10.35 16.96
N ASP A 229 -18.13 10.41 18.27
CA ASP A 229 -17.85 11.67 18.95
C ASP A 229 -16.36 12.06 18.80
N ILE A 230 -16.05 12.72 17.68
CA ILE A 230 -14.68 13.10 17.33
C ILE A 230 -14.46 14.56 17.70
N ILE A 231 -13.95 14.76 18.91
CA ILE A 231 -13.70 16.08 19.50
C ILE A 231 -12.22 16.43 19.42
N ARG A 232 -11.93 17.66 19.00
CA ARG A 232 -10.62 18.29 19.12
C ARG A 232 -10.70 19.43 20.13
N TYR A 233 -9.73 19.51 21.02
CA TYR A 233 -9.55 20.67 21.90
C TYR A 233 -8.60 21.69 21.25
N GLU A 234 -9.03 22.95 21.20
CA GLU A 234 -8.17 24.08 20.82
C GLU A 234 -7.25 24.49 21.98
N LYS A 235 -6.19 25.27 21.70
CA LYS A 235 -5.29 25.81 22.74
C LYS A 235 -6.03 26.66 23.79
N SER A 236 -7.19 27.21 23.43
CA SER A 236 -8.09 27.96 24.31
C SER A 236 -8.92 27.08 25.25
N GLY A 237 -8.82 25.75 25.13
CA GLY A 237 -9.69 24.80 25.84
C GLY A 237 -11.06 24.60 25.17
N LYS A 238 -11.35 25.27 24.05
CA LYS A 238 -12.61 25.14 23.33
C LYS A 238 -12.72 23.78 22.63
N GLU A 239 -13.85 23.11 22.82
CA GLU A 239 -14.21 21.89 22.09
C GLU A 239 -14.65 22.19 20.66
N VAL A 240 -14.12 21.41 19.72
CA VAL A 240 -14.47 21.44 18.30
C VAL A 240 -14.88 20.04 17.86
N LYS A 241 -16.18 19.88 17.60
CA LYS A 241 -16.77 18.63 17.10
C LYS A 241 -16.53 18.47 15.60
N CYS A 242 -15.55 17.66 15.24
CA CYS A 242 -15.12 17.49 13.86
C CYS A 242 -16.13 16.69 13.02
N ASN A 243 -16.80 15.72 13.65
CA ASN A 243 -17.90 14.93 13.10
C ASN A 243 -19.09 15.79 12.64
N GLU A 244 -19.50 16.80 13.43
CA GLU A 244 -20.60 17.70 13.08
C GLU A 244 -20.28 18.53 11.82
N LYS A 245 -19.02 18.96 11.66
CA LYS A 245 -18.57 19.66 10.46
C LYS A 245 -18.63 18.76 9.22
N LEU A 246 -18.22 17.49 9.34
CA LEU A 246 -18.34 16.52 8.25
C LEU A 246 -19.82 16.34 7.86
N LYS A 247 -20.70 16.14 8.85
CA LYS A 247 -22.15 16.00 8.65
C LYS A 247 -22.77 17.23 7.95
N SER A 248 -22.40 18.44 8.38
CA SER A 248 -22.89 19.69 7.79
C SER A 248 -22.49 19.83 6.32
N ILE A 249 -21.24 19.53 5.97
CA ILE A 249 -20.75 19.65 4.58
C ILE A 249 -21.42 18.61 3.69
N ARG A 250 -21.60 17.37 4.17
CA ARG A 250 -22.27 16.30 3.42
C ARG A 250 -23.75 16.60 3.14
N ASN A 251 -24.43 17.30 4.05
CA ASN A 251 -25.83 17.68 3.88
C ASN A 251 -26.03 18.99 3.08
N SER A 252 -24.94 19.60 2.59
CA SER A 252 -25.03 20.84 1.83
C SER A 252 -25.47 20.62 0.38
N THR A 253 -26.31 21.50 -0.13
CA THR A 253 -26.89 21.44 -1.49
C THR A 253 -25.86 21.55 -2.61
N ASN A 254 -24.70 22.17 -2.35
CA ASN A 254 -23.57 22.25 -3.28
C ASN A 254 -22.39 21.44 -2.72
N SER A 255 -22.55 20.11 -2.70
CA SER A 255 -21.55 19.21 -2.13
C SER A 255 -20.25 19.25 -2.94
N ASN A 256 -19.20 19.81 -2.33
CA ASN A 256 -17.82 19.67 -2.80
C ASN A 256 -17.25 18.38 -2.18
N TYR A 257 -17.12 17.34 -3.00
CA TYR A 257 -16.73 16.00 -2.58
C TYR A 257 -15.29 15.95 -2.10
N LYS A 258 -14.38 16.72 -2.71
CA LYS A 258 -13.01 16.85 -2.17
C LYS A 258 -13.03 17.40 -0.75
N LYS A 259 -13.85 18.41 -0.47
CA LYS A 259 -13.99 19.00 0.86
C LYS A 259 -14.60 18.04 1.88
N ILE A 260 -15.50 17.16 1.45
CA ILE A 260 -16.02 16.05 2.27
C ILE A 260 -14.87 15.11 2.65
N ILE A 261 -14.07 14.68 1.66
CA ILE A 261 -12.90 13.83 1.88
C ILE A 261 -11.89 14.51 2.81
N GLU A 262 -11.57 15.79 2.61
CA GLU A 262 -10.69 16.54 3.51
C GLU A 262 -11.21 16.57 4.95
N CYS A 263 -12.51 16.77 5.14
CA CYS A 263 -13.10 16.80 6.47
C CYS A 263 -13.09 15.40 7.12
N ALA A 264 -13.31 14.34 6.35
CA ALA A 264 -13.17 12.97 6.82
C ALA A 264 -11.72 12.65 7.20
N THR A 265 -10.73 13.00 6.37
CA THR A 265 -9.29 12.85 6.70
C THR A 265 -8.92 13.65 7.94
N ASN A 266 -9.50 14.83 8.15
CA ASN A 266 -9.30 15.59 9.38
C ASN A 266 -9.89 14.86 10.60
N CYS A 267 -11.08 14.26 10.49
CA CYS A 267 -11.64 13.43 11.55
C CYS A 267 -10.72 12.24 11.88
N ILE A 268 -10.23 11.54 10.86
CA ILE A 268 -9.26 10.43 10.99
C ILE A 268 -7.97 10.89 11.68
N TYR A 269 -7.47 12.08 11.35
CA TYR A 269 -6.30 12.66 12.01
C TYR A 269 -6.53 12.90 13.52
N ILE A 270 -7.75 13.31 13.91
CA ILE A 270 -8.09 13.46 15.33
C ILE A 270 -8.18 12.11 16.02
N VAL A 271 -8.85 11.12 15.41
CA VAL A 271 -8.87 9.73 15.91
C VAL A 271 -7.45 9.20 16.11
N ARG A 272 -6.55 9.44 15.15
CA ARG A 272 -5.14 9.13 15.27
C ARG A 272 -4.51 9.78 16.52
N ASN A 273 -4.74 11.07 16.75
CA ASN A 273 -4.13 11.73 17.91
C ASN A 273 -4.67 11.18 19.23
N GLN A 274 -5.97 10.85 19.29
CA GLN A 274 -6.58 10.20 20.45
C GLN A 274 -5.92 8.83 20.71
N VAL A 275 -5.86 7.96 19.70
CA VAL A 275 -5.27 6.61 19.82
C VAL A 275 -3.78 6.66 20.19
N PHE A 276 -3.02 7.64 19.68
CA PHE A 276 -1.56 7.72 19.93
C PHE A 276 -1.19 8.38 21.27
N HIS A 277 -2.09 9.19 21.85
CA HIS A 277 -1.72 10.09 22.95
C HIS A 277 -2.72 10.10 24.12
N GLU A 278 -3.92 9.55 23.95
CA GLU A 278 -4.98 9.54 24.96
C GLU A 278 -5.27 8.09 25.38
N ALA A 279 -5.09 7.78 26.67
CA ALA A 279 -5.00 6.42 27.18
C ALA A 279 -6.36 5.81 27.58
N SER A 280 -7.29 5.60 26.62
CA SER A 280 -8.54 4.91 26.94
C SER A 280 -9.10 4.04 25.79
N LEU A 281 -8.57 2.82 25.69
CA LEU A 281 -9.11 1.75 24.83
C LEU A 281 -10.53 1.37 25.29
N THR A 282 -11.52 1.74 24.51
CA THR A 282 -12.93 1.34 24.66
C THR A 282 -13.36 0.57 23.40
N GLU A 283 -14.39 -0.28 23.44
CA GLU A 283 -14.87 -1.00 22.24
C GLU A 283 -15.24 -0.05 21.08
N THR A 284 -15.68 1.17 21.40
CA THR A 284 -15.94 2.24 20.43
C THR A 284 -14.66 2.76 19.77
N GLU A 285 -13.48 2.55 20.34
CA GLU A 285 -12.17 2.88 19.74
C GLU A 285 -11.79 1.92 18.61
N ASP A 286 -11.95 0.62 18.80
CA ASP A 286 -11.59 -0.37 17.78
C ASP A 286 -12.43 -0.17 16.50
N GLU A 287 -13.74 0.07 16.65
CA GLU A 287 -14.61 0.38 15.52
C GLU A 287 -14.24 1.71 14.85
N ARG A 288 -13.90 2.75 15.63
CA ARG A 288 -13.40 4.04 15.12
C ARG A 288 -12.12 3.84 14.30
N CYS A 289 -11.16 3.07 14.80
CA CYS A 289 -9.90 2.75 14.13
C CYS A 289 -10.13 1.98 12.84
N LYS A 290 -11.01 0.97 12.86
CA LYS A 290 -11.36 0.17 11.70
C LYS A 290 -12.00 0.99 10.58
N ILE A 291 -13.03 1.79 10.89
CA ILE A 291 -13.69 2.67 9.92
C ILE A 291 -12.70 3.72 9.38
N SER A 292 -11.91 4.32 10.27
CA SER A 292 -10.89 5.31 9.90
C SER A 292 -9.84 4.71 8.98
N LYS A 293 -9.36 3.49 9.27
CA LYS A 293 -8.42 2.74 8.43
C LYS A 293 -8.99 2.50 7.04
N HIS A 294 -10.21 1.96 6.94
CA HIS A 294 -10.83 1.63 5.65
C HIS A 294 -10.98 2.87 4.77
N LEU A 295 -11.55 3.95 5.31
CA LEU A 295 -11.65 5.22 4.58
C LEU A 295 -10.28 5.75 4.15
N LEU A 296 -9.30 5.71 5.06
CA LEU A 296 -7.95 6.19 4.78
C LEU A 296 -7.29 5.41 3.65
N ILE A 297 -7.40 4.08 3.65
CA ILE A 297 -6.85 3.21 2.61
C ILE A 297 -7.49 3.53 1.26
N ILE A 298 -8.83 3.65 1.19
CA ILE A 298 -9.55 3.96 -0.05
C ILE A 298 -9.05 5.27 -0.66
N ILE A 299 -8.98 6.33 0.16
CA ILE A 299 -8.50 7.65 -0.27
C ILE A 299 -7.03 7.58 -0.69
N ALA A 300 -6.18 6.98 0.15
CA ALA A 300 -4.74 6.95 -0.05
C ALA A 300 -4.33 6.13 -1.28
N MET A 301 -4.95 4.97 -1.51
CA MET A 301 -4.64 4.13 -2.67
C MET A 301 -5.06 4.80 -3.98
N LYS A 302 -6.20 5.51 -3.97
CA LYS A 302 -6.60 6.31 -5.12
C LYS A 302 -5.61 7.44 -5.41
N CYS A 303 -5.21 8.18 -4.38
CA CYS A 303 -4.16 9.19 -4.49
C CYS A 303 -2.83 8.59 -4.97
N LEU A 304 -2.41 7.44 -4.43
CA LEU A 304 -1.15 6.78 -4.79
C LEU A 304 -1.15 6.35 -6.27
N LYS A 305 -2.25 5.77 -6.77
CA LYS A 305 -2.43 5.46 -8.21
C LYS A 305 -2.30 6.71 -9.07
N ASN A 306 -2.97 7.80 -8.66
CA ASN A 306 -2.95 9.04 -9.43
C ASN A 306 -1.57 9.73 -9.36
N PHE A 307 -0.82 9.56 -8.27
CA PHE A 307 0.54 10.09 -8.15
C PHE A 307 1.51 9.42 -9.13
N VAL A 308 1.40 8.10 -9.33
CA VAL A 308 2.17 7.37 -10.35
C VAL A 308 1.92 7.95 -11.75
N ASN A 309 0.67 8.34 -12.03
CA ASN A 309 0.25 8.85 -13.34
C ASN A 309 0.29 10.37 -13.48
N MET A 310 0.75 11.08 -12.45
CA MET A 310 0.70 12.54 -12.47
C MET A 310 1.58 13.06 -13.61
N ARG A 311 1.07 14.07 -14.32
CA ARG A 311 1.79 14.79 -15.37
C ARG A 311 2.34 16.07 -14.81
#